data_AF-A0A0B2P2C6-F1
#
_entry.id   AF-A0A0B2P2C6-F1
#
_cell.length_a   1.000
_cell.length_b   1.000
_cell.length_c   1.000
_cell.angle_alpha   90.00
_cell.angle_beta   90.00
_cell.angle_gamma   90.00
#
_symmetry.space_group_name_H-M   'P 1'
#
loop_
_entity.id
_entity.type
_entity.pdbx_description
1 polymer ?
#
loop_
_entity_poly.entity_id
_entity_poly.type
_entity_poly.pdbx_seq_one_letter_code
_entity_poly.pdbx_strand_id
1 'polypeptide(L)'
;MPSKGQSYIVYLGWHSHGPNPSASDLEFATNPHYKLLGSHLGSHEKAKEAIFYSYNKHSNGFAVVLEEEHAQDIAKNPNVVSVFLNKGHELQTTRSWEFLGLESDGVVPKDSIWEKARYGEGVNIANIDTVNAEVIAYHVESETEKLMLPNAAAMTVRRGGRRFDAVSLSQGFL
;
A
#
# COMPACT_ATOMS: atom_id res chain seq x y z
N MET A 1 -25.49 -22.87 13.01
CA MET A 1 -25.28 -21.46 12.64
C MET A 1 -24.22 -21.47 11.54
N PRO A 2 -24.44 -20.88 10.36
CA PRO A 2 -23.35 -20.72 9.41
C PRO A 2 -22.26 -19.86 10.07
N SER A 3 -21.00 -20.25 9.86
CA SER A 3 -19.87 -19.57 10.48
C SER A 3 -19.72 -18.17 9.90
N LYS A 4 -19.38 -17.17 10.72
CA LYS A 4 -19.10 -15.83 10.22
C LYS A 4 -17.80 -15.88 9.43
N GLY A 5 -17.83 -15.51 8.15
CA GLY A 5 -16.64 -15.48 7.30
C GLY A 5 -15.54 -14.57 7.88
N GLN A 6 -14.29 -14.96 7.65
CA GLN A 6 -13.10 -14.21 8.01
C GLN A 6 -12.46 -13.61 6.75
N SER A 7 -11.68 -12.54 6.91
CA SER A 7 -10.97 -11.89 5.81
C SER A 7 -9.66 -12.63 5.53
N TYR A 8 -9.38 -12.96 4.27
CA TYR A 8 -8.17 -13.62 3.81
C TYR A 8 -7.53 -12.83 2.67
N ILE A 9 -6.21 -12.99 2.55
CA ILE A 9 -5.43 -12.59 1.39
C ILE A 9 -5.05 -13.87 0.63
N VAL A 10 -5.43 -13.92 -0.65
CA VAL A 10 -5.02 -14.96 -1.61
C VAL A 10 -3.91 -14.36 -2.47
N TYR A 11 -2.70 -14.88 -2.32
CA TYR A 11 -1.51 -14.42 -3.04
C TYR A 11 -1.21 -15.34 -4.23
N LEU A 12 -1.07 -14.74 -5.40
CA LEU A 12 -0.87 -15.40 -6.71
C LEU A 12 0.50 -15.10 -7.32
N GLY A 13 1.39 -14.38 -6.60
CA GLY A 13 2.72 -14.03 -7.08
C GLY A 13 2.80 -12.63 -7.69
N TRP A 14 3.38 -12.54 -8.88
CA TRP A 14 3.66 -11.28 -9.58
C TRP A 14 2.96 -11.23 -10.95
N HIS A 15 2.64 -10.02 -11.41
CA HIS A 15 2.09 -9.79 -12.74
C HIS A 15 3.19 -9.73 -13.80
N SER A 16 2.84 -10.06 -15.04
CA SER A 16 3.74 -10.00 -16.19
C SER A 16 3.78 -8.63 -16.88
N HIS A 17 2.89 -7.70 -16.53
CA HIS A 17 2.74 -6.39 -17.21
C HIS A 17 3.82 -5.36 -16.83
N GLY A 18 4.87 -5.76 -16.10
CA GLY A 18 5.97 -4.89 -15.74
C GLY A 18 5.59 -3.77 -14.75
N PRO A 19 6.50 -2.78 -14.54
CA PRO A 19 6.38 -1.81 -13.46
C PRO A 19 5.34 -0.69 -13.69
N ASN A 20 4.96 -0.44 -14.95
CA ASN A 20 4.08 0.65 -15.34
C ASN A 20 2.88 0.14 -16.14
N PRO A 21 1.94 -0.59 -15.51
CA PRO A 21 0.74 -1.08 -16.18
C PRO A 21 -0.19 0.05 -16.62
N SER A 22 -0.81 -0.12 -17.79
CA SER A 22 -1.97 0.66 -18.21
C SER A 22 -3.22 0.27 -17.41
N ALA A 23 -4.28 1.09 -17.46
CA ALA A 23 -5.55 0.73 -16.84
C ALA A 23 -6.13 -0.59 -17.38
N SER A 24 -5.96 -0.85 -18.68
CA SER A 24 -6.35 -2.12 -19.30
C SER A 24 -5.55 -3.30 -18.78
N ASP A 25 -4.25 -3.13 -18.48
CA ASP A 25 -3.43 -4.20 -17.90
C ASP A 25 -3.94 -4.57 -16.50
N LEU A 26 -4.31 -3.57 -15.69
CA LEU A 26 -4.87 -3.77 -14.35
C LEU A 26 -6.23 -4.48 -14.40
N GLU A 27 -7.10 -4.10 -15.34
CA GLU A 27 -8.38 -4.77 -15.55
C GLU A 27 -8.18 -6.23 -15.99
N PHE A 28 -7.25 -6.45 -16.94
CA PHE A 28 -6.89 -7.79 -17.41
C PHE A 28 -6.31 -8.66 -16.29
N ALA A 29 -5.53 -8.08 -15.38
CA ALA A 29 -5.02 -8.74 -14.18
C ALA A 29 -6.12 -9.08 -13.15
N THR A 30 -7.18 -8.26 -13.08
CA THR A 30 -8.27 -8.43 -12.11
C THR A 30 -9.23 -9.57 -12.49
N ASN A 31 -9.51 -9.75 -13.78
CA ASN A 31 -10.49 -10.74 -14.24
C ASN A 31 -10.13 -12.20 -13.86
N PRO A 32 -8.85 -12.63 -13.92
CA PRO A 32 -8.39 -13.90 -13.35
C PRO A 32 -8.72 -14.09 -11.87
N HIS A 33 -8.74 -13.04 -11.05
CA HIS A 33 -9.10 -13.15 -9.62
C HIS A 33 -10.54 -13.63 -9.46
N TYR A 34 -11.48 -12.99 -10.17
CA TYR A 34 -12.89 -13.38 -10.15
C TYR A 34 -13.12 -14.78 -10.72
N LYS A 35 -12.37 -15.17 -11.76
CA LYS A 35 -12.43 -16.53 -12.30
C LYS A 35 -11.95 -17.57 -11.29
N LEU A 36 -10.83 -17.32 -10.62
CA LEU A 36 -10.27 -18.23 -9.62
C LEU A 36 -11.21 -18.37 -8.44
N LEU A 37 -11.71 -17.29 -7.86
CA LEU A 37 -12.63 -17.41 -6.74
C LEU A 37 -13.98 -17.99 -7.18
N GLY A 38 -14.47 -17.59 -8.36
CA GLY A 38 -15.73 -18.06 -8.92
C GLY A 38 -15.74 -19.57 -9.18
N SER A 39 -14.60 -20.19 -9.50
CA SER A 39 -14.51 -21.65 -9.64
C SER A 39 -14.70 -22.40 -8.33
N HIS A 40 -14.43 -21.78 -7.18
CA HIS A 40 -14.61 -22.37 -5.85
C HIS A 40 -15.99 -22.03 -5.25
N LEU A 41 -16.51 -20.82 -5.50
CA LEU A 41 -17.84 -20.38 -5.03
C LEU A 41 -18.99 -20.79 -5.96
N GLY A 42 -18.68 -21.30 -7.15
CA GLY A 42 -19.65 -21.70 -8.18
C GLY A 42 -20.35 -20.54 -8.88
N SER A 43 -19.91 -19.29 -8.71
CA SER A 43 -20.48 -18.11 -9.38
C SER A 43 -19.47 -16.98 -9.49
N HIS A 44 -19.42 -16.37 -10.68
CA HIS A 44 -18.58 -15.21 -10.96
C HIS A 44 -19.10 -13.95 -10.25
N GLU A 45 -20.42 -13.80 -10.14
CA GLU A 45 -21.08 -12.69 -9.44
C GLU A 45 -20.79 -12.76 -7.94
N LYS A 46 -20.91 -13.94 -7.32
CA LYS A 46 -20.52 -14.15 -5.91
C LYS A 46 -19.04 -13.82 -5.68
N ALA A 47 -18.17 -14.14 -6.63
CA ALA A 47 -16.76 -13.80 -6.54
C ALA A 47 -16.53 -12.29 -6.56
N LYS A 48 -17.24 -11.55 -7.40
CA LYS A 48 -17.19 -10.07 -7.45
C LYS A 48 -17.69 -9.43 -6.15
N GLU A 49 -18.73 -10.00 -5.55
CA GLU A 49 -19.28 -9.52 -4.27
C GLU A 49 -18.36 -9.82 -3.08
N ALA A 50 -17.70 -10.99 -3.09
CA ALA A 50 -16.85 -11.42 -1.98
C ALA A 50 -15.45 -10.78 -1.99
N ILE A 51 -14.91 -10.46 -3.17
CA ILE A 51 -13.61 -9.77 -3.31
C ILE A 51 -13.80 -8.29 -3.05
N PHE A 52 -13.29 -7.82 -1.91
CA PHE A 52 -13.34 -6.40 -1.55
C PHE A 52 -12.09 -5.64 -2.00
N TYR A 53 -11.01 -6.33 -2.39
CA TYR A 53 -9.82 -5.70 -2.95
C TYR A 53 -9.07 -6.64 -3.90
N SER A 54 -8.59 -6.10 -5.03
CA SER A 54 -7.72 -6.83 -5.97
C SER A 54 -6.34 -6.19 -6.02
N TYR A 55 -5.32 -6.95 -5.64
CA TYR A 55 -3.92 -6.60 -5.86
C TYR A 55 -3.60 -6.89 -7.33
N ASN A 56 -3.74 -5.87 -8.18
CA ASN A 56 -3.63 -6.00 -9.64
C ASN A 56 -2.48 -5.19 -10.25
N LYS A 57 -1.70 -4.47 -9.42
CA LYS A 57 -0.65 -3.56 -9.88
C LYS A 57 0.73 -4.11 -9.56
N HIS A 58 1.19 -3.97 -8.31
CA HIS A 58 2.55 -4.38 -7.99
C HIS A 58 2.62 -5.86 -7.68
N SER A 59 1.69 -6.40 -6.89
CA SER A 59 1.53 -7.83 -6.59
C SER A 59 0.29 -8.40 -7.27
N ASN A 60 0.22 -9.74 -7.36
CA ASN A 60 -0.92 -10.48 -7.88
C ASN A 60 -1.65 -11.22 -6.76
N GLY A 61 -2.95 -10.99 -6.64
CA GLY A 61 -3.78 -11.57 -5.60
C GLY A 61 -5.02 -10.75 -5.28
N PHE A 62 -5.78 -11.19 -4.29
CA PHE A 62 -6.99 -10.49 -3.86
C PHE A 62 -7.29 -10.72 -2.39
N ALA A 63 -8.05 -9.80 -1.80
CA ALA A 63 -8.58 -9.90 -0.45
C ALA A 63 -10.08 -10.21 -0.50
N VAL A 64 -10.51 -11.17 0.31
CA VAL A 64 -11.85 -11.78 0.24
C VAL A 64 -12.34 -12.18 1.63
N VAL A 65 -13.65 -12.15 1.86
CA VAL A 65 -14.27 -12.74 3.07
C VAL A 65 -14.77 -14.15 2.75
N LEU A 66 -14.25 -15.15 3.47
CA LEU A 66 -14.57 -16.57 3.27
C LEU A 66 -14.74 -17.32 4.59
N GLU A 67 -15.44 -18.45 4.53
CA GLU A 67 -15.33 -19.46 5.58
C GLU A 67 -13.96 -20.17 5.47
N GLU A 68 -13.42 -20.63 6.60
CA GLU A 68 -12.10 -21.29 6.68
C GLU A 68 -11.99 -22.48 5.72
N GLU A 69 -13.05 -23.28 5.59
CA GLU A 69 -13.07 -24.45 4.69
C GLU A 69 -12.86 -24.06 3.23
N HIS A 70 -13.47 -22.95 2.77
CA HIS A 70 -13.27 -22.43 1.42
C HIS A 70 -11.86 -21.86 1.24
N ALA A 71 -11.31 -21.20 2.26
CA ALA A 71 -9.94 -20.68 2.21
C ALA A 71 -8.91 -21.82 2.08
N GLN A 72 -9.11 -22.92 2.82
CA GLN A 72 -8.26 -24.11 2.73
C GLN A 72 -8.38 -24.83 1.39
N ASP A 73 -9.56 -24.82 0.77
CA ASP A 73 -9.73 -25.41 -0.55
C ASP A 73 -9.01 -24.60 -1.64
N ILE A 74 -9.17 -23.27 -1.61
CA ILE A 74 -8.46 -22.35 -2.51
C ILE A 74 -6.94 -22.51 -2.38
N ALA A 75 -6.42 -22.72 -1.17
CA ALA A 75 -5.00 -22.91 -0.92
C ALA A 75 -4.40 -24.15 -1.62
N LYS A 76 -5.22 -25.11 -2.06
CA LYS A 76 -4.76 -26.30 -2.82
C LYS A 76 -4.63 -26.03 -4.32
N ASN A 77 -5.12 -24.89 -4.81
CA ASN A 77 -5.06 -24.56 -6.22
C ASN A 77 -3.59 -24.33 -6.64
N PRO A 78 -3.10 -24.97 -7.72
CA PRO A 78 -1.69 -24.86 -8.12
C PRO A 78 -1.26 -23.45 -8.56
N ASN A 79 -2.20 -22.57 -8.88
CA ASN A 79 -1.92 -21.17 -9.22
C ASN A 79 -1.90 -20.26 -7.98
N VAL A 80 -2.22 -20.77 -6.79
CA VAL A 80 -2.19 -20.02 -5.53
C VAL A 80 -0.86 -20.29 -4.84
N VAL A 81 -0.12 -19.22 -4.55
CA VAL A 81 1.15 -19.29 -3.83
C VAL A 81 0.91 -19.43 -2.33
N SER A 82 -0.01 -18.62 -1.77
CA SER A 82 -0.40 -18.72 -0.37
C SER A 82 -1.78 -18.13 -0.12
N VAL A 83 -2.45 -18.66 0.91
CA VAL A 83 -3.67 -18.07 1.49
C VAL A 83 -3.40 -17.85 2.97
N PHE A 84 -3.64 -16.64 3.46
CA PHE A 84 -3.45 -16.32 4.86
C PHE A 84 -4.50 -15.34 5.36
N LEU A 85 -4.80 -15.43 6.66
CA LEU A 85 -5.75 -14.54 7.31
C LEU A 85 -5.28 -13.09 7.16
N ASN A 86 -6.18 -12.23 6.70
CA ASN A 86 -5.95 -10.79 6.71
C ASN A 86 -5.94 -10.32 8.16
N LYS A 87 -4.80 -9.78 8.60
CA LYS A 87 -4.61 -9.28 9.96
C LYS A 87 -4.36 -7.79 9.88
N GLY A 88 -5.21 -7.02 10.56
CA GLY A 88 -4.85 -5.65 10.91
C GLY A 88 -3.57 -5.69 11.74
N HIS A 89 -2.60 -4.84 11.39
CA HIS A 89 -1.41 -4.65 12.20
C HIS A 89 -1.65 -3.47 13.13
N GLU A 90 -1.26 -3.61 14.41
CA GLU A 90 -1.24 -2.46 15.31
C GLU A 90 -0.20 -1.47 14.80
N LEU A 91 -0.66 -0.24 14.60
CA LEU A 91 0.18 0.88 14.21
C LEU A 91 1.16 1.16 15.34
N GLN A 92 2.43 0.89 15.09
CA GLN A 92 3.51 1.35 15.94
C GLN A 92 3.80 2.79 15.53
N THR A 93 3.54 3.77 16.41
CA THR A 93 3.98 5.14 16.18
C THR A 93 5.50 5.17 16.33
N THR A 94 6.24 5.29 15.23
CA THR A 94 7.71 5.33 15.30
C THR A 94 8.26 6.73 15.49
N ARG A 95 7.40 7.78 15.51
CA ARG A 95 7.81 9.20 15.47
C ARG A 95 8.97 9.35 14.49
N SER A 96 8.81 8.77 13.29
CA SER A 96 9.93 8.55 12.39
C SER A 96 10.61 9.85 12.02
N TRP A 97 9.85 10.95 11.97
CA TRP A 97 10.39 12.28 11.76
C TRP A 97 11.27 12.77 12.91
N GLU A 98 10.88 12.53 14.17
CA GLU A 98 11.74 12.79 15.33
C GLU A 98 13.00 11.92 15.30
N PHE A 99 12.88 10.62 15.02
CA PHE A 99 14.03 9.71 14.89
C PHE A 99 15.00 10.17 13.80
N LEU A 100 14.46 10.68 12.69
CA LEU A 100 15.21 11.26 11.59
C LEU A 100 15.69 12.70 11.90
N GLY A 101 15.28 13.32 13.01
CA GLY A 101 15.67 14.69 13.38
C GLY A 101 15.12 15.76 12.44
N LEU A 102 13.89 15.56 11.94
CA LEU A 102 13.24 16.39 10.92
C LEU A 102 12.05 17.22 11.44
N GLU A 103 11.63 17.05 12.70
CA GLU A 103 10.49 17.78 13.31
C GLU A 103 10.78 19.25 13.67
N SER A 104 11.97 19.77 13.37
CA SER A 104 12.42 21.12 13.76
C SER A 104 11.89 22.25 12.86
N ASP A 105 10.60 22.25 12.50
CA ASP A 105 9.99 23.23 11.57
C ASP A 105 10.75 23.37 10.23
N GLY A 106 11.34 22.27 9.76
CA GLY A 106 12.17 22.25 8.53
C GLY A 106 13.58 22.84 8.70
N VAL A 107 14.01 23.20 9.91
CA VAL A 107 15.35 23.71 10.20
C VAL A 107 16.32 22.55 10.41
N VAL A 108 17.15 22.28 9.40
CA VAL A 108 18.20 21.25 9.47
C VAL A 108 19.56 21.90 9.80
N PRO A 109 20.20 21.57 10.94
CA PRO A 109 21.51 22.10 11.32
C PRO A 109 22.58 21.82 10.26
N LYS A 110 23.51 22.77 10.08
CA LYS A 110 24.57 22.66 9.05
C LYS A 110 25.49 21.45 9.25
N ASP A 111 25.72 21.04 10.49
CA ASP A 111 26.60 19.91 10.84
C ASP A 111 25.88 18.57 10.96
N SER A 112 24.57 18.55 10.64
CA SER A 112 23.72 17.36 10.72
C SER A 112 24.14 16.28 9.72
N ILE A 113 23.72 15.04 10.00
CA ILE A 113 23.91 13.90 9.08
C ILE A 113 23.24 14.15 7.72
N TRP A 114 22.17 14.94 7.66
CA TRP A 114 21.47 15.28 6.43
C TRP A 114 22.32 16.12 5.50
N GLU A 115 22.97 17.18 5.99
CA GLU A 115 23.87 17.97 5.15
C GLU A 115 25.09 17.16 4.71
N LYS A 116 25.67 16.38 5.62
CA LYS A 116 26.81 15.50 5.32
C LYS A 116 26.47 14.42 4.29
N ALA A 117 25.27 13.86 4.35
CA ALA A 117 24.76 12.86 3.40
C ALA A 117 24.12 13.49 2.15
N ARG A 118 24.21 14.81 1.96
CA ARG A 118 23.55 15.55 0.87
C ARG A 118 22.05 15.23 0.77
N TYR A 119 21.37 15.12 1.90
CA TYR A 119 19.95 14.80 2.02
C TYR A 119 19.54 13.48 1.33
N GLY A 120 20.47 12.55 1.14
CA GLY A 120 20.20 11.32 0.41
C GLY A 120 20.00 11.56 -1.09
N GLU A 121 20.67 12.55 -1.67
CA GLU A 121 20.65 12.82 -3.11
C GLU A 121 20.84 11.52 -3.92
N GLY A 122 19.84 11.19 -4.75
CA GLY A 122 19.80 9.96 -5.56
C GLY A 122 19.22 8.73 -4.83
N VAL A 123 18.67 8.88 -3.62
CA VAL A 123 18.10 7.80 -2.81
C VAL A 123 16.63 8.10 -2.50
N ASN A 124 15.76 7.11 -2.73
CA ASN A 124 14.36 7.15 -2.31
C ASN A 124 14.22 6.45 -0.95
N ILE A 125 13.69 7.16 0.05
CA ILE A 125 13.40 6.62 1.38
C ILE A 125 11.89 6.66 1.56
N ALA A 126 11.26 5.50 1.59
CA ALA A 126 9.83 5.36 1.86
C ALA A 126 9.63 5.00 3.34
N ASN A 127 8.73 5.71 4.01
CA ASN A 127 8.35 5.44 5.38
C ASN A 127 6.84 5.15 5.46
N ILE A 128 6.48 4.08 6.17
CA ILE A 128 5.09 3.75 6.48
C ILE A 128 4.93 3.96 7.98
N ASP A 129 4.25 5.04 8.35
CA ASP A 129 4.07 5.47 9.75
C ASP A 129 2.68 6.12 9.89
N THR A 130 2.27 6.35 11.12
CA THR A 130 0.99 6.96 11.44
C THR A 130 1.20 8.46 11.64
N VAL A 131 0.60 9.30 10.80
CA VAL A 131 0.60 10.75 11.04
C VAL A 131 -0.60 11.12 11.90
N ASN A 132 -0.37 11.80 13.02
CA ASN A 132 -1.43 12.59 13.65
C ASN A 132 -1.70 13.77 12.71
N ALA A 133 -2.93 13.87 12.21
CA ALA A 133 -3.35 14.83 11.19
C ALA A 133 -3.23 16.32 11.59
N GLU A 134 -2.75 16.62 12.79
CA GLU A 134 -2.77 17.96 13.37
C GLU A 134 -1.49 18.78 13.16
N VAL A 135 -0.40 18.20 12.66
CA VAL A 135 0.85 18.95 12.45
C VAL A 135 1.50 18.59 11.13
N ILE A 136 0.87 18.85 9.98
CA ILE A 136 1.65 19.24 8.80
C ILE A 136 0.86 20.15 7.85
N ALA A 137 1.23 21.44 7.83
CA ALA A 137 0.81 22.36 6.78
C ALA A 137 1.74 22.21 5.57
N TYR A 138 1.18 21.96 4.38
CA TYR A 138 1.92 22.06 3.12
C TYR A 138 1.30 23.10 2.19
N HIS A 139 2.18 23.96 1.66
CA HIS A 139 1.97 24.58 0.36
C HIS A 139 2.46 23.59 -0.71
N VAL A 140 1.53 22.89 -1.35
CA VAL A 140 1.82 21.92 -2.41
C VAL A 140 1.72 22.62 -3.77
N GLU A 141 2.85 22.81 -4.45
CA GLU A 141 2.92 23.32 -5.83
C GLU A 141 2.79 22.17 -6.85
N SER A 142 1.65 21.49 -6.91
CA SER A 142 1.08 20.94 -8.15
C SER A 142 -0.17 20.11 -7.85
N GLU A 143 -1.24 20.34 -8.62
CA GLU A 143 -2.54 19.67 -8.45
C GLU A 143 -2.52 18.17 -8.77
N THR A 144 -1.45 17.66 -9.37
CA THR A 144 -1.34 16.27 -9.87
C THR A 144 -1.08 15.22 -8.79
N GLU A 145 -0.41 15.57 -7.68
CA GLU A 145 -0.15 14.60 -6.59
C GLU A 145 -1.36 14.43 -5.66
N LYS A 146 -2.24 15.44 -5.60
CA LYS A 146 -3.42 15.46 -4.72
C LYS A 146 -4.48 14.40 -5.10
N LEU A 147 -4.49 13.96 -6.35
CA LEU A 147 -5.47 12.99 -6.86
C LEU A 147 -5.05 11.53 -6.64
N MET A 148 -3.76 11.24 -6.42
CA MET A 148 -3.26 9.86 -6.34
C MET A 148 -3.19 9.28 -4.92
N LEU A 149 -3.10 10.11 -3.87
CA LEU A 149 -2.83 9.64 -2.51
C LEU A 149 -3.59 10.49 -1.46
N PRO A 150 -4.88 10.23 -1.21
CA PRO A 150 -5.71 11.06 -0.33
C PRO A 150 -5.26 11.08 1.15
N ASN A 151 -4.42 10.13 1.56
CA ASN A 151 -3.92 9.97 2.93
C ASN A 151 -2.37 10.10 3.03
N ALA A 152 -1.72 10.70 2.04
CA ALA A 152 -0.27 10.92 2.09
C ALA A 152 0.08 12.29 2.70
N ALA A 153 1.07 12.29 3.58
CA ALA A 153 1.81 13.47 3.98
C ALA A 153 3.09 13.56 3.15
N ALA A 154 3.28 14.64 2.39
CA ALA A 154 4.46 14.81 1.54
C ALA A 154 5.29 16.02 2.00
N MET A 155 6.50 15.78 2.53
CA MET A 155 7.42 16.83 2.95
C MET A 155 8.40 17.19 1.85
N THR A 156 8.31 18.41 1.35
CA THR A 156 9.34 18.97 0.46
C THR A 156 10.25 19.90 1.25
N VAL A 157 11.53 19.54 1.41
CA VAL A 157 12.57 20.40 2.00
C VAL A 157 13.41 21.02 0.87
N ARG A 158 13.53 22.35 0.87
CA ARG A 158 14.32 23.11 -0.11
C ARG A 158 15.45 23.90 0.58
N ARG A 159 16.71 23.65 0.22
CA ARG A 159 17.86 24.46 0.67
C ARG A 159 18.91 24.62 -0.43
N GLY A 160 19.18 25.86 -0.83
CA GLY A 160 20.23 26.20 -1.81
C GLY A 160 20.00 25.60 -3.20
N GLY A 161 18.76 25.56 -3.67
CA GLY A 161 18.39 24.98 -4.97
C GLY A 161 18.25 23.46 -5.00
N ARG A 162 18.56 22.76 -3.89
CA ARG A 162 18.37 21.32 -3.73
C ARG A 162 16.99 21.02 -3.18
N ARG A 163 16.31 20.01 -3.74
CA ARG A 163 14.96 19.56 -3.38
C ARG A 163 15.03 18.14 -2.80
N PHE A 164 14.41 17.94 -1.65
CA PHE A 164 14.16 16.63 -1.08
C PHE A 164 12.66 16.45 -0.96
N ASP A 165 12.12 15.38 -1.54
CA ASP A 165 10.71 15.00 -1.41
C ASP A 165 10.65 13.70 -0.61
N ALA A 166 10.06 13.77 0.58
CA ALA A 166 9.72 12.59 1.36
C ALA A 166 8.21 12.40 1.39
N VAL A 167 7.76 11.18 1.14
CA VAL A 167 6.35 10.83 1.19
C VAL A 167 6.16 9.84 2.34
N SER A 168 5.37 10.24 3.33
CA SER A 168 4.85 9.34 4.36
C SER A 168 3.43 8.98 3.99
N LEU A 169 3.18 7.69 3.82
CA LEU A 169 1.85 7.18 3.62
C LEU A 169 1.24 6.88 4.99
N SER A 170 0.17 7.59 5.34
CA SER A 170 -0.65 7.18 6.47
C SER A 170 -1.60 6.09 5.99
N GLN A 171 -1.58 4.92 6.64
CA GLN A 171 -2.64 3.94 6.43
C GLN A 171 -3.91 4.49 7.10
N GLY A 172 -4.76 5.13 6.31
CA GLY A 172 -6.18 5.21 6.64
C GLY A 172 -6.74 3.78 6.55
N PHE A 173 -7.07 3.21 7.71
CA PHE A 173 -7.76 1.94 7.96
C PHE A 173 -7.83 0.98 6.75
N LEU A 174 -6.93 -0.01 6.74
CA LEU A 174 -7.12 -1.28 6.02
C LEU A 174 -7.86 -2.28 6.93
#